data_AF-A0A922MBQ7-F1
#
_entry.id   AF-A0A922MBQ7-F1
#
_cell.length_a   1.000
_cell.length_b   1.000
_cell.length_c   1.000
_cell.angle_alpha   90.00
_cell.angle_beta   90.00
_cell.angle_gamma   90.00
#
_symmetry.space_group_name_H-M   'P 1'
#
loop_
_entity.id
_entity.type
_entity.pdbx_description
1 polymer ?
#
loop_
_entity_poly.entity_id
_entity_poly.type
_entity_poly.pdbx_seq_one_letter_code
_entity_poly.pdbx_strand_id
1 'polypeptide(L)'
;MVAKETTVKVTEENKEGQFNLDGILSELGSFGKYQLLLLLLLAFRDSFLAMCNFNYVFTAAEVDFRCQVPECEAVDPRFNASWTSYALTNETSTCRRMVPYEAAHNGSVLSHEFTYTCAPDNFSWNRSVSCDKLVYEDYNSIVAEFDLGCQPWKRTLIGTVHNLGLVFSFVISGLISDK
;
A
#
# COMPACT_ATOMS: atom_id res chain seq x y z
N MET A 1 4.51 -47.36 24.97
CA MET A 1 4.30 -46.23 25.89
C MET A 1 2.81 -45.98 25.96
N VAL A 2 2.30 -45.91 27.19
CA VAL A 2 0.88 -45.94 27.57
C VAL A 2 0.24 -44.56 27.36
N ALA A 3 -0.96 -44.53 26.75
CA ALA A 3 -1.95 -43.45 26.88
C ALA A 3 -3.33 -44.06 26.55
N LYS A 4 -3.99 -44.69 27.53
CA LYS A 4 -5.06 -44.16 28.38
C LYS A 4 -6.29 -43.70 27.59
N GLU A 5 -7.26 -44.61 27.52
CA GLU A 5 -8.63 -44.39 27.06
C GLU A 5 -9.30 -43.29 27.87
N THR A 6 -10.02 -42.39 27.19
CA THR A 6 -10.97 -41.48 27.84
C THR A 6 -12.32 -41.69 27.19
N THR A 7 -13.16 -42.50 27.84
CA THR A 7 -14.56 -42.73 27.48
C THR A 7 -15.36 -41.51 27.90
N VAL A 8 -15.65 -40.61 26.95
CA VAL A 8 -16.65 -39.55 27.15
C VAL A 8 -17.99 -40.11 26.68
N LYS A 9 -18.84 -40.49 27.64
CA LYS A 9 -20.25 -40.79 27.39
C LYS A 9 -20.98 -39.47 27.14
N VAL A 10 -21.38 -39.21 25.89
CA VAL A 10 -22.39 -38.20 25.56
C VAL A 10 -23.67 -38.95 25.27
N THR A 11 -24.66 -38.71 26.13
CA THR A 11 -26.01 -39.28 26.07
C THR A 11 -26.71 -38.85 24.80
N GLU A 12 -27.36 -39.80 24.13
CA GLU A 12 -28.15 -39.57 22.91
C GLU A 12 -29.30 -38.60 23.14
N GLU A 13 -29.40 -37.58 22.28
CA GLU A 13 -30.69 -37.03 21.84
C GLU A 13 -30.77 -37.17 20.32
N ASN A 14 -31.86 -37.77 19.85
CA ASN A 14 -32.14 -38.13 18.47
C ASN A 14 -33.16 -37.13 17.92
N LYS A 15 -32.81 -36.35 16.88
CA LYS A 15 -33.42 -36.43 15.54
C LYS A 15 -33.19 -35.22 14.62
N GLU A 16 -32.78 -35.60 13.40
CA GLU A 16 -33.15 -35.02 12.10
C GLU A 16 -32.55 -33.67 11.71
N GLY A 17 -31.35 -33.76 11.11
CA GLY A 17 -30.68 -32.65 10.41
C GLY A 17 -29.15 -32.68 10.48
N GLN A 18 -28.56 -33.58 11.27
CA GLN A 18 -27.10 -33.68 11.36
C GLN A 18 -26.55 -34.43 10.15
N PHE A 19 -26.17 -33.67 9.12
CA PHE A 19 -25.38 -34.14 7.98
C PHE A 19 -24.19 -34.94 8.53
N ASN A 20 -24.16 -36.25 8.26
CA ASN A 20 -23.26 -37.20 8.93
C ASN A 20 -21.84 -37.06 8.34
N LEU A 21 -21.16 -35.98 8.73
CA LEU A 21 -19.86 -35.56 8.22
C LEU A 21 -18.80 -36.62 8.51
N ASP A 22 -18.85 -37.24 9.69
CA ASP A 22 -17.91 -38.27 10.13
C ASP A 22 -18.04 -39.56 9.32
N GLY A 23 -19.26 -39.95 8.93
CA GLY A 23 -19.50 -41.04 7.99
C GLY A 23 -18.86 -40.78 6.63
N ILE A 24 -19.06 -39.58 6.08
CA ILE A 24 -18.47 -39.17 4.80
C ILE A 24 -16.93 -39.11 4.90
N LEU A 25 -16.39 -38.56 5.99
CA LEU A 25 -14.95 -38.49 6.23
C LEU A 25 -14.31 -39.88 6.36
N SER A 26 -15.01 -40.86 6.94
CA SER A 26 -14.55 -42.25 6.99
C SER A 26 -14.53 -42.93 5.62
N GLU A 27 -15.47 -42.58 4.73
CA GLU A 27 -15.53 -43.04 3.33
C GLU A 27 -14.43 -42.39 2.46
N LEU A 28 -14.03 -41.13 2.74
CA LEU A 28 -12.97 -40.44 2.00
C LEU A 28 -11.55 -41.00 2.22
N GLY A 29 -11.35 -41.88 3.22
CA GLY A 29 -10.07 -42.53 3.51
C GLY A 29 -8.99 -41.60 4.10
N SER A 30 -7.88 -42.18 4.58
CA SER A 30 -6.76 -41.40 5.14
C SER A 30 -6.06 -40.58 4.05
N PHE A 31 -5.60 -39.38 4.41
CA PHE A 31 -4.87 -38.45 3.52
C PHE A 31 -3.73 -39.16 2.77
N GLY A 32 -3.95 -39.46 1.49
CA GLY A 32 -3.06 -40.27 0.66
C GLY A 32 -2.09 -39.45 -0.18
N LYS A 33 -1.09 -40.13 -0.78
CA LYS A 33 -0.09 -39.49 -1.66
C LYS A 33 -0.72 -38.76 -2.86
N TYR A 34 -1.80 -39.29 -3.41
CA TYR A 34 -2.51 -38.69 -4.54
C TYR A 34 -3.33 -37.46 -4.15
N GLN A 35 -3.93 -37.45 -2.95
CA GLN A 35 -4.61 -36.26 -2.42
C GLN A 35 -3.61 -35.13 -2.14
N LEU A 36 -2.42 -35.46 -1.62
CA LEU A 36 -1.33 -34.50 -1.47
C LEU A 36 -0.87 -33.94 -2.82
N LEU A 37 -0.71 -34.80 -3.83
CA LEU A 37 -0.32 -34.37 -5.19
C LEU A 37 -1.38 -33.46 -5.82
N LEU A 38 -2.67 -33.80 -5.68
CA LEU A 38 -3.78 -32.97 -6.14
C LEU A 38 -3.78 -31.60 -5.44
N LEU A 39 -3.61 -31.58 -4.12
CA LEU A 39 -3.52 -30.34 -3.35
C LEU A 39 -2.34 -29.48 -3.80
N LEU A 40 -1.19 -30.08 -4.10
CA LEU A 40 0.00 -29.37 -4.58
C LEU A 40 -0.25 -28.76 -5.97
N LEU A 41 -0.88 -29.50 -6.88
CA LEU A 41 -1.27 -28.99 -8.20
C LEU A 41 -2.29 -27.85 -8.11
N LEU A 42 -3.26 -27.95 -7.20
CA LEU A 42 -4.23 -26.87 -6.93
C LEU A 42 -3.53 -25.63 -6.36
N ALA A 43 -2.66 -25.81 -5.35
CA ALA A 43 -1.88 -24.71 -4.78
C ALA A 43 -0.98 -24.03 -5.81
N PHE A 44 -0.38 -24.81 -6.72
CA PHE A 44 0.41 -24.27 -7.83
C PHE A 44 -0.45 -23.39 -8.75
N ARG A 45 -1.63 -23.87 -9.17
CA ARG A 45 -2.57 -23.07 -9.95
C ARG A 45 -3.01 -21.81 -9.21
N ASP A 46 -3.33 -21.92 -7.92
CA ASP A 46 -3.80 -20.79 -7.11
C ASP A 46 -2.70 -19.75 -6.85
N SER A 47 -1.43 -20.15 -6.85
CA SER A 47 -0.30 -19.22 -6.68
C SER A 47 -0.27 -18.15 -7.77
N PHE A 48 -0.56 -18.48 -9.03
CA PHE A 48 -0.63 -17.51 -10.12
C PHE A 48 -1.79 -16.52 -9.93
N LEU A 49 -2.94 -17.01 -9.47
CA LEU A 49 -4.08 -16.15 -9.17
C LEU A 49 -3.75 -15.20 -8.01
N ALA A 50 -3.08 -15.70 -6.97
CA ALA A 50 -2.62 -14.89 -5.86
C ALA A 50 -1.63 -13.80 -6.30
N MET A 51 -0.67 -14.13 -7.19
CA MET A 51 0.28 -13.15 -7.73
C MET A 51 -0.41 -11.96 -8.39
N CYS A 52 -1.47 -12.19 -9.17
CA CYS A 52 -2.24 -11.12 -9.79
C CYS A 52 -2.94 -10.24 -8.76
N ASN A 53 -3.47 -10.83 -7.69
CA ASN A 53 -4.16 -10.09 -6.63
C ASN A 53 -3.18 -9.25 -5.79
N PHE A 54 -1.95 -9.69 -5.58
CA PHE A 54 -0.96 -8.93 -4.79
C PHE A 54 -0.17 -7.90 -5.60
N ASN A 55 -0.28 -7.89 -6.93
CA ASN A 55 0.48 -6.98 -7.78
C ASN A 55 0.33 -5.51 -7.36
N TYR A 56 -0.89 -5.10 -6.97
CA TYR A 56 -1.16 -3.71 -6.58
C TYR A 56 -0.30 -3.23 -5.41
N VAL A 57 0.08 -4.13 -4.49
CA VAL A 57 0.92 -3.80 -3.32
C VAL A 57 2.30 -3.33 -3.77
N PHE A 58 2.85 -3.94 -4.82
CA PHE A 58 4.13 -3.55 -5.38
C PHE A 58 4.02 -2.26 -6.18
N THR A 59 2.94 -2.08 -6.95
CA THR A 59 2.73 -0.84 -7.73
C THR A 59 2.39 0.38 -6.86
N ALA A 60 1.85 0.17 -5.65
CA ALA A 60 1.56 1.21 -4.66
C ALA A 60 2.67 1.32 -3.59
N ALA A 61 3.86 0.81 -3.89
CA ALA A 61 5.03 0.94 -3.02
C ALA A 61 5.32 2.40 -2.70
N GLU A 62 5.81 2.62 -1.48
CA GLU A 62 6.24 3.93 -1.04
C GLU A 62 7.53 4.31 -1.76
N VAL A 63 7.58 5.55 -2.25
CA VAL A 63 8.74 6.10 -2.95
C VAL A 63 9.14 7.37 -2.23
N ASP A 64 10.44 7.55 -2.06
CA ASP A 64 10.98 8.77 -1.49
C ASP A 64 10.65 9.97 -2.41
N PHE A 65 10.15 11.02 -1.78
CA PHE A 65 9.75 12.24 -2.46
C PHE A 65 10.29 13.46 -1.72
N ARG A 66 10.45 14.54 -2.48
CA ARG A 66 10.82 15.85 -1.97
C ARG A 66 9.89 16.92 -2.55
N CYS A 67 9.84 18.07 -1.90
CA CYS A 67 9.16 19.21 -2.46
C CYS A 67 9.90 19.82 -3.64
N GLN A 68 9.15 20.33 -4.61
CA GLN A 68 9.71 21.16 -5.67
C GLN A 68 10.09 22.55 -5.13
N VAL A 69 11.31 22.99 -5.43
CA VAL A 69 11.83 24.31 -5.02
C VAL A 69 12.17 25.09 -6.29
N PRO A 70 11.21 25.80 -6.91
CA PRO A 70 11.41 26.46 -8.20
C PRO A 70 12.62 27.41 -8.25
N GLU A 71 12.99 27.99 -7.11
CA GLU A 71 14.16 28.86 -6.94
C GLU A 71 15.49 28.14 -7.21
N CYS A 72 15.54 26.82 -7.01
CA CYS A 72 16.73 26.00 -7.10
C CYS A 72 16.70 24.98 -8.25
N GLU A 73 15.52 24.58 -8.73
CA GLU A 73 15.40 23.64 -9.87
C GLU A 73 16.07 24.18 -11.14
N ALA A 74 16.16 25.50 -11.32
CA ALA A 74 16.84 26.11 -12.46
C ALA A 74 18.36 25.88 -12.46
N VAL A 75 18.95 25.66 -11.29
CA VAL A 75 20.40 25.43 -11.12
C VAL A 75 20.72 23.94 -11.23
N ASP A 76 20.00 23.12 -10.46
CA ASP A 76 20.19 21.67 -10.45
C ASP A 76 18.85 20.97 -10.18
N PRO A 77 18.25 20.33 -11.20
CA PRO A 77 16.96 19.66 -11.06
C PRO A 77 17.04 18.24 -10.49
N ARG A 78 18.24 17.77 -10.12
CA ARG A 78 18.41 16.41 -9.60
C ARG A 78 17.64 16.19 -8.30
N PHE A 79 17.23 14.94 -8.04
CA PHE A 79 16.55 14.59 -6.81
C PHE A 79 17.41 14.92 -5.58
N ASN A 80 18.68 14.51 -5.58
CA ASN A 80 19.63 14.74 -4.50
C ASN A 80 20.65 15.82 -4.89
N ALA A 81 20.24 17.08 -4.80
CA ALA A 81 21.09 18.24 -5.09
C ALA A 81 21.68 18.85 -3.82
N SER A 82 22.79 19.59 -3.93
CA SER A 82 23.47 20.20 -2.77
C SER A 82 22.58 21.19 -1.99
N TRP A 83 21.62 21.82 -2.68
CA TRP A 83 20.70 22.80 -2.11
C TRP A 83 19.61 22.20 -1.24
N THR A 84 19.37 20.90 -1.34
CA THR A 84 18.34 20.21 -0.54
C THR A 84 18.58 20.37 0.95
N SER A 85 19.85 20.41 1.38
CA SER A 85 20.28 20.56 2.77
C SER A 85 19.81 21.84 3.46
N TYR A 86 19.52 22.91 2.72
CA TYR A 86 19.11 24.21 3.29
C TYR A 86 17.76 24.74 2.78
N ALA A 87 17.18 24.12 1.75
CA ALA A 87 15.87 24.50 1.21
C ALA A 87 14.75 23.54 1.65
N LEU A 88 15.10 22.32 2.07
CA LEU A 88 14.18 21.34 2.64
C LEU A 88 14.46 21.15 4.14
N THR A 89 13.46 20.61 4.83
CA THR A 89 13.62 20.19 6.23
C THR A 89 14.53 18.98 6.33
N ASN A 90 15.18 18.81 7.48
CA ASN A 90 16.02 17.63 7.76
C ASN A 90 15.27 16.29 7.74
N GLU A 91 13.94 16.31 7.81
CA GLU A 91 13.12 15.12 7.63
C GLU A 91 12.91 14.84 6.14
N THR A 92 13.24 13.60 5.73
CA THR A 92 12.91 13.08 4.40
C THR A 92 11.40 12.91 4.27
N SER A 93 10.83 13.04 3.07
CA SER A 93 9.39 12.88 2.78
C SER A 93 8.44 13.88 3.46
N THR A 94 8.91 15.08 3.80
CA THR A 94 8.00 16.11 4.32
C THR A 94 7.25 16.84 3.22
N CYS A 95 5.98 17.13 3.50
CA CYS A 95 5.10 17.92 2.64
C CYS A 95 5.28 19.42 2.81
N ARG A 96 6.44 19.83 3.33
CA ARG A 96 6.74 21.21 3.68
C ARG A 96 8.14 21.57 3.20
N ARG A 97 8.25 22.75 2.61
CA ARG A 97 9.52 23.35 2.20
C ARG A 97 9.78 24.61 3.01
N MET A 98 11.04 25.03 3.06
CA MET A 98 11.42 26.24 3.77
C MET A 98 10.95 27.47 2.98
N VAL A 99 10.47 28.49 3.69
CA VAL A 99 9.96 29.70 3.05
C VAL A 99 11.14 30.57 2.61
N PRO A 100 11.11 31.15 1.39
CA PRO A 100 12.08 32.16 0.99
C PRO A 100 12.09 33.34 1.96
N TYR A 101 13.26 33.90 2.27
CA TYR A 101 13.44 34.93 3.30
C TYR A 101 12.49 36.13 3.12
N GLU A 102 12.34 36.61 1.87
CA GLU A 102 11.43 37.73 1.57
C GLU A 102 9.95 37.37 1.77
N ALA A 103 9.52 36.15 1.42
CA ALA A 103 8.16 35.69 1.66
C ALA A 103 7.88 35.49 3.16
N ALA A 104 8.91 35.21 3.96
CA ALA A 104 8.79 35.15 5.41
C ALA A 104 8.56 36.54 6.04
N HIS A 105 9.16 37.59 5.48
CA HIS A 105 9.07 38.97 5.98
C HIS A 105 7.91 39.79 5.41
N ASN A 106 7.62 39.66 4.11
CA ASN A 106 6.62 40.49 3.42
C ASN A 106 5.24 39.81 3.29
N GLY A 107 5.11 38.55 3.71
CA GLY A 107 3.83 37.86 3.83
C GLY A 107 3.15 37.47 2.50
N SER A 108 3.73 37.81 1.34
CA SER A 108 3.23 37.41 0.03
C SER A 108 4.18 36.42 -0.64
N VAL A 109 3.66 35.24 -0.96
CA VAL A 109 4.28 34.28 -1.88
C VAL A 109 3.75 34.66 -3.28
N LEU A 110 4.32 35.69 -3.90
CA LEU A 110 3.90 36.10 -5.24
C LEU A 110 4.54 35.15 -6.27
N SER A 111 3.70 34.38 -6.95
CA SER A 111 4.05 33.19 -7.73
C SER A 111 4.50 33.45 -9.17
N HIS A 112 5.06 34.63 -9.51
CA HIS A 112 5.16 34.98 -10.94
C HIS A 112 6.44 35.65 -11.48
N GLU A 113 7.54 35.72 -10.72
CA GLU A 113 8.87 36.00 -11.29
C GLU A 113 9.95 35.65 -10.25
N PHE A 114 10.53 34.45 -10.33
CA PHE A 114 11.58 34.03 -9.40
C PHE A 114 12.92 34.67 -9.81
N THR A 115 13.20 35.87 -9.29
CA THR A 115 14.49 36.56 -9.47
C THR A 115 15.54 36.15 -8.43
N TYR A 116 15.29 35.05 -7.70
CA TYR A 116 16.10 34.66 -6.55
C TYR A 116 17.19 33.67 -6.96
N THR A 117 18.39 33.89 -6.47
CA THR A 117 19.48 32.91 -6.52
C THR A 117 19.27 31.83 -5.47
N CYS A 118 19.47 30.58 -5.84
CA CYS A 118 19.51 29.44 -4.93
C CYS A 118 20.74 29.55 -4.01
N ALA A 119 20.58 30.22 -2.87
CA ALA A 119 21.62 30.44 -1.88
C ALA A 119 21.03 30.18 -0.49
N PRO A 120 21.83 29.66 0.46
CA PRO A 120 21.36 29.32 1.80
C PRO A 120 20.80 30.53 2.57
N ASP A 121 21.33 31.73 2.32
CA ASP A 121 20.89 32.97 2.98
C ASP A 121 19.47 33.40 2.58
N ASN A 122 18.96 32.89 1.46
CA ASN A 122 17.64 33.22 0.94
C ASN A 122 16.52 32.34 1.52
N PHE A 123 16.79 31.44 2.46
CA PHE A 123 15.80 30.57 3.08
C PHE A 123 15.68 30.83 4.59
N SER A 124 14.44 30.91 5.09
CA SER A 124 14.17 31.06 6.52
C SER A 124 14.07 29.70 7.21
N TRP A 125 14.90 29.48 8.23
CA TRP A 125 14.89 28.24 9.01
C TRP A 125 13.71 28.10 9.99
N ASN A 126 13.00 29.19 10.26
CA ASN A 126 11.96 29.24 11.28
C ASN A 126 10.53 29.12 10.71
N ARG A 127 10.36 29.16 9.39
CA ARG A 127 9.05 29.10 8.74
C ARG A 127 9.07 28.10 7.58
N SER A 128 8.07 27.23 7.56
CA SER A 128 7.84 26.30 6.46
C SER A 128 6.47 26.54 5.82
N VAL A 129 6.35 26.20 4.54
CA VAL A 129 5.10 26.29 3.75
C VAL A 129 4.79 24.93 3.12
N SER A 130 3.50 24.65 2.89
CA SER A 130 3.07 23.47 2.16
C SER A 130 3.63 23.46 0.74
N CYS A 131 3.92 22.28 0.23
CA CYS A 131 4.44 22.12 -1.13
C CYS A 131 3.31 21.98 -2.14
N ASP A 132 3.40 22.76 -3.22
CA ASP A 132 2.40 22.72 -4.30
C ASP A 132 2.64 21.55 -5.27
N LYS A 133 3.91 21.15 -5.44
CA LYS A 133 4.35 20.07 -6.32
C LYS A 133 5.45 19.26 -5.67
N LEU A 134 5.43 17.95 -5.90
CA LEU A 134 6.43 17.01 -5.43
C LEU A 134 7.32 16.54 -6.58
N VAL A 135 8.55 16.15 -6.23
CA VAL A 135 9.51 15.49 -7.10
C VAL A 135 9.82 14.14 -6.47
N TYR A 136 9.75 13.08 -7.26
CA TYR A 136 9.93 11.70 -6.81
C TYR A 136 11.30 11.17 -7.24
N GLU A 137 11.88 10.27 -6.43
CA GLU A 137 13.13 9.58 -6.79
C GLU A 137 12.91 8.60 -7.95
N ASP A 138 11.82 7.84 -7.90
CA ASP A 138 11.41 6.89 -8.92
C ASP A 138 9.95 7.13 -9.36
N TYR A 139 9.70 6.96 -10.65
CA TYR A 139 8.38 7.11 -11.26
C TYR A 139 7.71 5.76 -11.57
N ASN A 140 8.31 4.62 -11.20
CA ASN A 140 7.72 3.29 -11.39
C ASN A 140 6.62 2.91 -10.35
N SER A 141 6.09 3.88 -9.61
CA SER A 141 5.03 3.68 -8.61
C SER A 141 3.82 4.55 -8.92
N ILE A 142 2.62 4.03 -8.64
CA ILE A 142 1.35 4.75 -8.68
C ILE A 142 1.40 5.99 -7.78
N VAL A 143 2.19 5.96 -6.70
CA VAL A 143 2.35 7.10 -5.80
C VAL A 143 2.97 8.30 -6.52
N ALA A 144 3.98 8.06 -7.36
CA ALA A 144 4.66 9.10 -8.11
C ALA A 144 3.83 9.58 -9.31
N GLU A 145 3.18 8.65 -10.01
CA GLU A 145 2.34 8.95 -11.19
C GLU A 145 1.15 9.86 -10.85
N PHE A 146 0.53 9.67 -9.67
CA PHE A 146 -0.65 10.43 -9.23
C PHE A 146 -0.37 11.50 -8.16
N ASP A 147 0.90 11.82 -7.89
CA ASP A 147 1.32 12.82 -6.91
C ASP A 147 0.69 12.62 -5.50
N LEU A 148 0.79 11.40 -4.99
CA LEU A 148 0.12 10.96 -3.75
C LEU A 148 1.02 11.03 -2.51
N GLY A 149 2.23 11.58 -2.60
CA GLY A 149 3.24 11.55 -1.53
C GLY A 149 2.72 12.20 -0.24
N CYS A 150 2.06 13.35 -0.39
CA CYS A 150 1.46 14.08 0.72
C CYS A 150 0.03 13.67 1.11
N GLN A 151 -0.48 12.60 0.48
CA GLN A 151 -1.85 12.15 0.66
C GLN A 151 -1.87 10.66 1.02
N PRO A 152 -1.35 10.28 2.21
CA PRO A 152 -1.18 8.87 2.58
C PRO A 152 -2.51 8.10 2.59
N TRP A 153 -3.62 8.76 2.90
CA TRP A 153 -4.96 8.16 2.89
C TRP A 153 -5.44 7.75 1.49
N LYS A 154 -4.95 8.41 0.42
CA LYS A 154 -5.28 8.00 -0.96
C LYS A 154 -4.50 6.76 -1.37
N ARG A 155 -3.27 6.59 -0.88
CA ARG A 155 -2.50 5.36 -1.11
C ARG A 155 -3.17 4.15 -0.47
N THR A 156 -3.63 4.28 0.78
CA THR A 156 -4.31 3.18 1.49
C THR A 156 -5.69 2.85 0.89
N LEU A 157 -6.34 3.81 0.24
CA LEU A 157 -7.61 3.61 -0.48
C LEU A 157 -7.50 2.57 -1.62
N ILE A 158 -6.33 2.44 -2.24
CA ILE A 158 -6.12 1.46 -3.33
C ILE A 158 -6.41 0.03 -2.83
N GLY A 159 -5.91 -0.30 -1.63
CA GLY A 159 -6.14 -1.60 -1.02
C GLY A 159 -7.60 -1.81 -0.58
N THR A 160 -8.29 -0.77 -0.13
CA THR A 160 -9.71 -0.89 0.25
C THR A 160 -10.59 -1.12 -0.96
N VAL A 161 -10.34 -0.41 -2.07
CA VAL A 161 -11.05 -0.62 -3.34
C VAL A 161 -10.80 -2.03 -3.88
N HIS A 162 -9.56 -2.52 -3.82
CA HIS A 162 -9.23 -3.90 -4.23
C HIS A 162 -10.04 -4.93 -3.44
N ASN A 163 -10.02 -4.85 -2.11
CA ASN A 163 -10.75 -5.79 -1.24
C ASN A 163 -12.27 -5.71 -1.42
N LEU A 164 -12.82 -4.51 -1.57
CA LEU A 164 -14.25 -4.34 -1.87
C LEU A 164 -14.60 -4.96 -3.23
N GLY A 165 -13.78 -4.73 -4.24
CA GLY A 165 -13.94 -5.32 -5.57
C GLY A 165 -14.00 -6.85 -5.51
N LEU A 166 -13.14 -7.48 -4.70
CA LEU A 166 -13.17 -8.93 -4.48
C LEU A 166 -14.46 -9.40 -3.83
N VAL A 167 -14.93 -8.72 -2.78
CA VAL A 167 -16.21 -9.06 -2.13
C VAL A 167 -17.37 -8.99 -3.14
N PHE A 168 -17.46 -7.91 -3.91
CA PHE A 168 -18.48 -7.78 -4.95
C PHE A 168 -18.36 -8.87 -6.02
N SER A 169 -17.14 -9.18 -6.46
CA SER A 169 -16.88 -10.24 -7.43
C SER A 169 -17.38 -11.59 -6.93
N PHE A 170 -17.14 -11.94 -5.67
CA PHE A 170 -17.61 -13.20 -5.10
C PHE A 170 -19.13 -13.26 -4.96
N VAL A 171 -19.78 -12.18 -4.55
CA VAL A 171 -21.25 -12.10 -4.48
C VAL A 171 -21.86 -12.32 -5.86
N ILE A 172 -21.37 -11.61 -6.87
CA ILE A 172 -21.88 -11.74 -8.25
C ILE A 172 -21.63 -13.14 -8.79
N SER A 173 -20.44 -13.69 -8.59
CA SER A 173 -20.08 -15.03 -9.05
C SER A 173 -20.95 -16.10 -8.38
N GLY A 174 -21.26 -15.95 -7.09
CA GLY A 174 -22.19 -16.84 -6.38
C GLY A 174 -23.59 -16.81 -6.97
N LEU A 175 -24.15 -15.61 -7.20
CA LEU A 175 -25.47 -15.46 -7.80
C LEU A 175 -25.57 -16.03 -9.23
N ILE A 176 -24.49 -15.92 -10.01
CA ILE A 176 -24.42 -16.51 -11.35
C ILE A 176 -24.28 -18.03 -11.27
N SER A 177 -23.47 -18.55 -10.34
CA SER A 177 -23.24 -19.99 -10.20
C SER A 177 -24.47 -20.75 -9.70
N ASP A 178 -25.35 -20.09 -8.95
CA ASP A 178 -26.60 -20.68 -8.45
C ASP A 178 -27.69 -20.78 -9.53
N LYS A 179 -27.51 -20.14 -10.68
CA LYS A 179 -28.48 -20.11 -11.79
C LYS A 179 -28.10 -21.07 -12.91
#